data_AF-A0A957ZA19-F1
#
_entry.id   AF-A0A957ZA19-F1
#
_cell.length_a   1.000
_cell.length_b   1.000
_cell.length_c   1.000
_cell.angle_alpha   90.00
_cell.angle_beta   90.00
_cell.angle_gamma   90.00
#
_symmetry.space_group_name_H-M   'P 1'
#
loop_
_entity.id
_entity.type
_entity.pdbx_description
1 polymer ?
#
loop_
_entity_poly.entity_id
_entity_poly.type
_entity_poly.pdbx_seq_one_letter_code
_entity_poly.pdbx_strand_id
1 'polypeptide(L)'
;MIADWFAHIRRLLTEKPPVALLIVTVIVVSSASLLSRLLANDSLMLGPPRQVVSINPKMGVHTRLTDEVEEAKIKQTLEMVREMG
;
A
#
# COMPACT_ATOMS: atom_id res chain seq x y z
N MET A 1 6.33 30.94 23.96
CA MET A 1 6.58 29.49 23.76
C MET A 1 6.46 29.06 22.29
N ILE A 2 5.39 29.41 21.55
CA ILE A 2 5.29 29.11 20.10
C ILE A 2 6.12 30.09 19.23
N ALA A 3 6.28 31.34 19.66
CA ALA A 3 7.01 32.37 18.90
C ALA A 3 8.51 32.06 18.72
N ASP A 4 9.14 31.43 19.72
CA ASP A 4 10.58 31.08 19.68
C ASP A 4 10.88 29.98 18.66
N TRP A 5 9.92 29.10 18.41
CA TRP A 5 10.03 28.02 17.44
C TRP A 5 10.16 28.57 16.00
N PHE A 6 9.34 29.57 15.64
CA PHE A 6 9.43 30.19 14.31
C PHE A 6 10.74 30.95 14.11
N ALA A 7 11.25 31.61 15.15
CA ALA A 7 12.55 32.27 15.10
C ALA A 7 13.69 31.26 14.89
N HIS A 8 13.61 30.09 15.55
CA HIS A 8 14.60 29.01 15.39
C HIS A 8 14.56 28.40 13.99
N ILE A 9 13.37 28.12 13.44
CA ILE A 9 13.20 27.63 12.06
C ILE A 9 13.74 28.64 11.06
N ARG A 10 13.40 29.93 11.21
CA ARG A 10 13.86 31.00 10.32
C ARG A 10 15.39 31.08 10.31
N ARG A 11 16.02 31.00 11.50
CA ARG A 11 17.47 31.02 11.65
C ARG A 11 18.14 29.79 11.03
N LEU A 12 17.52 28.61 11.17
CA LEU A 12 17.98 27.38 10.50
C LEU A 12 17.95 27.50 8.96
N LEU A 13 16.91 28.14 8.43
CA LEU A 13 16.71 28.40 7.00
C LEU A 13 17.65 29.47 6.41
N THR A 14 18.11 30.45 7.22
CA THR A 14 18.97 31.55 6.72
C THR A 14 20.46 31.27 6.88
N GLU A 15 20.87 30.60 7.96
CA GLU A 15 22.29 30.44 8.33
C GLU A 15 22.91 29.16 7.75
N LYS A 16 22.10 28.13 7.45
CA LYS A 16 22.55 26.82 6.95
C LYS A 16 21.69 26.34 5.77
N PRO A 17 21.75 27.03 4.61
CA PRO A 17 20.95 26.68 3.43
C PRO A 17 21.06 25.22 2.97
N PRO A 18 22.24 24.52 3.06
CA PRO A 18 22.28 23.11 2.64
C PRO A 18 21.49 22.19 3.57
N VAL A 19 21.40 22.49 4.88
CA VAL A 19 20.66 21.67 5.85
C VAL A 19 19.16 21.83 5.64
N ALA A 20 18.70 23.06 5.39
CA ALA A 20 17.30 23.32 5.08
C ALA A 20 16.88 22.62 3.77
N LEU A 21 17.74 22.63 2.75
CA LEU A 21 17.48 21.94 1.48
C LEU A 21 17.42 20.42 1.66
N LEU A 22 18.29 19.84 2.49
CA LEU A 22 18.22 18.41 2.85
C LEU A 22 16.92 18.06 3.57
N ILE A 23 16.47 18.86 4.54
CA ILE A 23 15.22 18.61 5.26
C ILE A 23 14.03 18.70 4.32
N VAL A 24 13.97 19.72 3.47
CA VAL A 24 12.89 19.88 2.48
C VAL A 24 12.87 18.73 1.49
N THR A 25 14.03 18.32 0.95
CA THR A 25 14.10 17.20 0.01
C THR A 25 13.67 15.89 0.67
N VAL A 26 14.08 15.62 1.91
CA VAL A 26 13.60 14.45 2.67
C VAL A 26 12.08 14.50 2.85
N ILE A 27 11.53 15.64 3.26
CA ILE A 27 10.08 15.80 3.44
C ILE A 27 9.35 15.56 2.11
N VAL A 28 9.83 16.14 1.01
CA VAL A 28 9.22 15.99 -0.33
C VAL A 28 9.29 14.54 -0.79
N VAL A 29 10.44 13.86 -0.64
CA VAL A 29 10.61 12.45 -1.03
C VAL A 29 9.75 11.53 -0.16
N SER A 30 9.70 11.75 1.15
CA SER A 30 8.84 10.98 2.06
C SER A 30 7.36 11.18 1.73
N SER A 31 6.95 12.41 1.45
CA SER A 31 5.57 12.75 1.08
C SER A 31 5.19 12.15 -0.27
N ALA A 32 6.09 12.24 -1.26
CA ALA A 32 5.90 11.64 -2.58
C ALA A 32 5.84 10.11 -2.48
N SER A 33 6.72 9.47 -1.70
CA SER A 33 6.69 8.03 -1.48
C SER A 33 5.39 7.57 -0.81
N LEU A 34 4.93 8.31 0.20
CA LEU A 34 3.66 8.02 0.86
C LEU A 34 2.48 8.17 -0.12
N LEU A 35 2.45 9.26 -0.89
CA LEU A 35 1.42 9.49 -1.89
C LEU A 35 1.43 8.43 -2.98
N SER A 36 2.60 8.01 -3.46
CA SER A 36 2.73 6.92 -4.42
C SER A 36 2.18 5.60 -3.86
N ARG A 37 2.37 5.30 -2.57
CA ARG A 37 1.78 4.11 -1.94
C ARG A 37 0.26 4.21 -1.80
N LEU A 38 -0.26 5.40 -1.52
CA LEU A 38 -1.71 5.63 -1.42
C LEU A 38 -2.41 5.59 -2.78
N LEU A 39 -1.72 6.01 -3.85
CA LEU A 39 -2.23 5.98 -5.23
C LEU A 39 -1.93 4.67 -5.94
N ALA A 40 -0.96 3.88 -5.46
CA ALA A 40 -0.75 2.51 -5.86
C ALA A 40 -1.90 1.66 -5.31
N ASN A 41 -3.05 1.73 -5.99
CA ASN A 41 -4.12 0.76 -5.87
C ASN A 41 -3.55 -0.60 -6.25
N ASP A 42 -3.27 -1.40 -5.24
CA ASP A 42 -2.79 -2.75 -5.43
C ASP A 42 -3.90 -3.59 -6.07
N SER A 43 -3.76 -3.78 -7.38
CA SER A 43 -4.14 -4.99 -8.10
C SER A 43 -5.58 -5.49 -7.90
N LEU A 44 -6.53 -4.82 -8.57
CA LEU A 44 -7.78 -5.45 -9.03
C LEU A 44 -7.50 -6.60 -10.03
N MET A 45 -6.35 -6.59 -10.68
CA MET A 45 -5.94 -7.68 -11.56
C MET A 45 -5.82 -9.00 -10.78
N LEU A 46 -6.62 -9.97 -11.17
CA LEU A 46 -6.45 -11.37 -10.77
C LEU A 46 -5.01 -11.78 -11.12
N GLY A 47 -4.22 -12.09 -10.09
CA GLY A 47 -2.85 -12.58 -10.28
C GLY A 47 -2.83 -13.90 -11.07
N PRO A 48 -1.63 -14.40 -11.42
CA PRO A 48 -1.51 -15.66 -12.15
C PRO A 48 -2.30 -16.80 -11.49
N PRO A 49 -2.97 -17.67 -12.26
CA PRO A 49 -3.64 -18.84 -11.71
C PRO A 49 -2.66 -19.65 -10.86
N ARG A 50 -3.08 -20.00 -9.65
CA ARG A 50 -2.24 -20.72 -8.70
C ARG A 50 -2.96 -21.98 -8.26
N GLN A 51 -2.24 -23.10 -8.28
CA GLN A 51 -2.75 -24.38 -7.81
C GLN A 51 -3.02 -24.31 -6.29
N VAL A 52 -4.19 -24.81 -5.88
CA VAL A 52 -4.54 -24.97 -4.47
C VAL A 52 -3.99 -26.31 -4.00
N VAL A 53 -3.32 -26.31 -2.85
CA VAL A 53 -2.80 -27.53 -2.21
C VAL A 53 -3.69 -27.83 -1.03
N SER A 54 -4.39 -28.96 -1.09
CA SER A 54 -5.34 -29.34 -0.06
C SER A 54 -4.76 -30.27 0.99
N ILE A 55 -5.13 -30.02 2.26
CA ILE A 55 -4.82 -30.93 3.36
C ILE A 55 -5.77 -32.14 3.40
N ASN A 56 -6.93 -32.04 2.75
CA ASN A 56 -7.91 -33.12 2.64
C ASN A 56 -8.15 -33.45 1.16
N PRO A 57 -7.43 -34.43 0.59
CA PRO A 57 -7.50 -34.74 -0.84
C PRO A 57 -8.87 -35.27 -1.32
N LYS A 58 -9.82 -35.50 -0.40
CA LYS A 58 -11.18 -35.94 -0.71
C LYS A 58 -12.20 -34.79 -0.72
N MET A 59 -11.80 -33.58 -0.30
CA MET A 59 -12.68 -32.42 -0.22
C MET A 59 -12.36 -31.43 -1.35
N GLY A 60 -13.41 -30.97 -2.04
CA GLY A 60 -13.31 -29.93 -3.06
C GLY A 60 -14.26 -28.79 -2.73
N VAL A 61 -13.85 -27.55 -3.06
CA VAL A 61 -14.68 -26.36 -2.88
C VAL A 61 -15.22 -25.92 -4.23
N HIS A 62 -16.55 -25.93 -4.35
CA HIS A 62 -17.23 -25.37 -5.52
C HIS A 62 -17.65 -23.94 -5.25
N THR A 63 -17.07 -23.01 -6.02
CA THR A 63 -17.39 -21.59 -5.91
C THR A 63 -17.98 -21.08 -7.21
N ARG A 64 -19.14 -20.44 -7.12
CA ARG A 64 -19.79 -19.83 -8.28
C ARG A 64 -19.38 -18.37 -8.38
N LEU A 65 -18.66 -18.03 -9.44
CA LEU A 65 -18.14 -16.68 -9.70
C LEU A 65 -18.72 -16.06 -10.99
N THR A 66 -19.64 -16.75 -11.67
CA THR A 66 -20.19 -16.34 -12.99
C THR A 66 -20.96 -15.03 -12.95
N ASP A 67 -21.57 -14.72 -11.80
CA ASP A 67 -22.45 -13.57 -11.64
C ASP A 67 -21.69 -12.40 -10.96
N GLU A 68 -20.42 -12.62 -10.57
CA GLU A 68 -19.58 -11.62 -9.92
C GLU A 68 -18.84 -10.79 -10.96
N VAL A 69 -19.11 -9.49 -10.97
CA VAL A 69 -18.48 -8.53 -11.89
C VAL A 69 -17.32 -7.77 -11.26
N GLU A 70 -17.22 -7.79 -9.92
CA GLU A 70 -16.20 -7.08 -9.18
C GLU A 70 -14.95 -7.94 -9.00
N GLU A 71 -13.87 -7.58 -9.68
CA GLU A 71 -12.59 -8.31 -9.63
C GLU A 71 -12.05 -8.46 -8.19
N ALA A 72 -12.25 -7.45 -7.33
CA ALA A 72 -11.88 -7.50 -5.92
C ALA A 72 -12.56 -8.64 -5.16
N LYS A 73 -13.85 -8.87 -5.43
CA LYS A 73 -14.66 -9.89 -4.77
C LYS A 73 -14.33 -11.28 -5.27
N ILE A 74 -14.03 -11.41 -6.57
CA ILE A 74 -13.49 -12.64 -7.15
C ILE A 74 -12.15 -12.99 -6.49
N LYS A 75 -11.22 -12.04 -6.40
CA LYS A 75 -9.90 -12.23 -5.77
C LYS A 75 -10.02 -12.67 -4.32
N GLN A 76 -10.80 -11.94 -3.52
CA GLN A 76 -11.04 -12.27 -2.11
C GLN A 76 -11.60 -13.69 -1.95
N THR A 77 -12.55 -14.08 -2.81
CA THR A 77 -13.14 -15.41 -2.76
C THR A 77 -12.11 -16.50 -3.06
N LEU A 78 -11.25 -16.31 -4.08
CA LEU A 78 -10.18 -17.25 -4.41
C LEU A 78 -9.09 -17.33 -3.33
N GLU A 79 -8.84 -16.24 -2.62
CA GLU A 79 -7.93 -16.21 -1.46
C GLU A 79 -8.51 -17.05 -0.30
N MET A 80 -9.79 -16.90 0.01
CA MET A 80 -10.45 -17.73 1.03
C MET A 80 -10.39 -19.22 0.68
N VAL A 81 -10.65 -19.60 -0.57
CA VAL A 81 -10.53 -21.01 -1.01
C VAL A 81 -9.11 -21.55 -0.78
N ARG A 82 -8.08 -20.73 -0.98
CA ARG A 82 -6.68 -21.14 -0.72
C ARG A 82 -6.42 -21.36 0.78
N GLU A 83 -6.99 -20.53 1.64
CA GLU A 83 -6.82 -20.67 3.10
C GLU A 83 -7.52 -21.91 3.65
N MET A 84 -8.59 -22.38 2.98
CA MET A 84 -9.29 -23.60 3.36
C MET A 84 -8.47 -24.87 3.11
N GLY A 85 -7.47 -24.81 2.22
CA GLY A 85 -6.61 -25.94 1.88
C GLY A 85 -7.35 -26.98 1.07
#